data_AF-A0A513X0D2-F1
#
_entry.id   AF-A0A513X0D2-F1
#
_cell.length_a   1.000
_cell.length_b   1.000
_cell.length_c   1.000
_cell.angle_alpha   90.00
_cell.angle_beta   90.00
_cell.angle_gamma   90.00
#
_symmetry.space_group_name_H-M   'P 1'
#
loop_
_entity.id
_entity.type
_entity.pdbx_description
1 polymer ?
#
loop_
_entity_poly.entity_id
_entity_poly.type
_entity_poly.pdbx_seq_one_letter_code
_entity_poly.pdbx_strand_id
1 'polypeptide(L)'
;MEKVVVSVLLSVLLGLVLLVVGLFLGVSSFCGREKSSPFECGFDPLGSSRVPFSLRFFLLAVIFVVFDVEIVLLFPAVAVIGGAYIWVGGYTMLVLFLVLLFVGVIHEWREGSLEWED
;
A
#
# COMPACT_ATOMS: atom_id res chain seq x y z
N MET A 1 -7.12 17.44 16.42
CA MET A 1 -6.12 17.68 15.35
C MET A 1 -4.76 18.06 15.91
N GLU A 2 -4.67 19.05 16.81
CA GLU A 2 -3.40 19.46 17.44
C GLU A 2 -2.61 18.29 18.06
N LYS A 3 -3.26 17.45 18.88
CA LYS A 3 -2.61 16.25 19.48
C LYS A 3 -2.10 15.25 18.45
N VAL A 4 -2.77 15.11 17.31
CA VAL A 4 -2.38 14.20 16.22
C VAL A 4 -1.15 14.74 15.50
N VAL A 5 -1.12 16.04 15.24
CA VAL A 5 0.06 16.71 14.65
C VAL A 5 1.27 16.57 15.57
N VAL A 6 1.09 16.79 16.87
CA VAL A 6 2.15 16.62 17.88
C VAL A 6 2.66 15.17 17.92
N SER A 7 1.78 14.16 17.89
CA SER A 7 2.22 12.76 17.90
C SER A 7 3.00 12.36 16.65
N VAL A 8 2.59 12.84 15.46
CA VAL A 8 3.31 12.58 14.21
C VAL A 8 4.68 13.25 14.24
N LEU A 9 4.77 14.51 14.65
CA LEU A 9 6.05 15.22 14.77
C LEU A 9 7.00 14.53 15.74
N LEU A 10 6.50 14.09 16.89
CA LEU A 10 7.30 13.36 17.87
C LEU A 10 7.83 12.04 17.29
N SER A 11 7.01 11.30 16.54
CA SER A 11 7.42 10.03 15.93
C SER A 11 8.53 10.19 14.89
N VAL A 12 8.44 11.25 14.06
CA VAL A 12 9.47 11.57 13.06
C VAL A 12 10.76 12.03 13.75
N LEU A 13 10.66 12.90 14.76
CA LEU A 13 11.80 13.36 15.54
C LEU A 13 12.53 12.19 16.21
N LEU A 14 11.79 11.27 16.83
CA LEU A 14 12.37 10.07 17.45
C LEU A 14 13.11 9.22 16.42
N GLY A 15 12.51 8.98 15.25
CA GLY A 15 13.15 8.26 14.15
C GLY A 15 14.46 8.90 13.69
N LEU A 16 14.49 10.23 13.58
CA LEU A 16 15.70 10.98 13.22
C LEU A 16 16.78 10.91 14.32
N VAL A 17 16.39 11.02 15.59
CA VAL A 17 17.34 10.88 16.71
C VAL A 17 17.97 9.48 16.71
N LEU A 18 17.17 8.43 16.53
CA LEU A 18 17.68 7.05 16.45
C LEU A 18 18.59 6.83 15.24
N LEU A 19 18.27 7.41 14.08
CA LEU A 19 19.15 7.39 12.91
C LEU A 19 20.49 8.05 13.21
N VAL A 20 20.49 9.25 13.80
CA VAL A 20 21.70 10.01 14.13
C VAL A 20 22.55 9.24 15.15
N VAL A 21 21.94 8.71 16.20
CA VAL A 21 22.64 7.86 17.19
C VAL A 21 23.23 6.63 16.51
N GLY A 22 22.47 5.95 15.64
CA GLY A 22 22.96 4.80 14.87
C GLY A 22 24.14 5.13 13.95
N LEU A 23 24.11 6.29 13.29
CA LEU A 23 25.22 6.77 12.45
C LEU A 23 26.46 7.11 13.28
N PHE A 24 26.30 7.77 14.43
CA PHE A 24 27.42 8.11 15.32
C PHE A 24 28.05 6.87 15.97
N LEU A 25 27.24 5.91 16.43
CA LEU A 25 27.73 4.66 17.01
C LEU A 25 28.30 3.70 15.94
N GLY A 26 27.76 3.74 14.73
CA GLY A 26 28.10 2.85 13.62
C GLY A 26 29.27 3.32 12.75
N VAL A 27 29.91 4.45 13.08
CA VAL A 27 31.07 4.94 12.31
C VAL A 27 32.18 3.88 12.33
N SER A 28 32.44 3.31 11.16
CA SER A 28 33.50 2.35 10.90
C SER A 28 34.45 2.97 9.89
N SER A 29 35.72 3.19 10.28
CA SER A 29 36.73 3.87 9.45
C SER A 29 37.17 3.10 8.20
N PHE A 30 36.81 1.82 8.08
CA PHE A 30 37.16 0.97 6.94
C PHE A 30 35.90 0.52 6.20
N CYS A 31 35.57 1.24 5.11
CA CYS A 31 34.60 0.80 4.12
C CYS A 31 35.35 0.11 2.97
N GLY A 32 35.59 -1.20 3.10
CA GLY A 32 36.15 -2.01 2.01
C GLY A 32 35.13 -2.18 0.88
N ARG A 33 35.61 -2.34 -0.37
CA ARG A 33 34.77 -2.54 -1.56
C ARG A 33 33.75 -3.68 -1.40
N GLU A 34 34.15 -4.78 -0.78
CA GLU A 34 33.28 -5.96 -0.55
C GLU A 34 32.15 -5.68 0.45
N LYS A 35 32.29 -4.67 1.31
CA LYS A 35 31.24 -4.28 2.27
C LYS A 35 30.18 -3.40 1.60
N SER A 36 30.54 -2.71 0.52
CA SER A 36 29.64 -1.86 -0.26
C SER A 36 29.10 -2.54 -1.52
N SER A 37 29.55 -3.76 -1.86
CA SER A 37 29.00 -4.54 -2.96
C SER A 37 27.67 -5.21 -2.58
N PRO A 38 26.74 -5.42 -3.54
CA PRO A 38 25.53 -6.19 -3.32
C PRO A 38 25.83 -7.60 -2.84
N PHE A 39 24.99 -8.11 -1.93
CA PHE A 39 25.13 -9.47 -1.43
C PHE A 39 24.38 -10.46 -2.33
N GLU A 40 25.11 -11.33 -3.03
CA GLU A 40 24.55 -12.46 -3.81
C GLU A 40 25.18 -13.77 -3.33
N CYS A 41 24.92 -14.13 -2.06
CA CYS A 41 25.47 -15.34 -1.42
C CYS A 41 27.01 -15.42 -1.41
N GLY A 42 27.70 -14.29 -1.51
CA GLY A 42 29.17 -14.21 -1.58
C GLY A 42 29.75 -14.25 -2.99
N PHE A 43 28.90 -14.25 -4.02
CA PHE A 43 29.29 -14.13 -5.41
C PHE A 43 29.12 -12.69 -5.91
N ASP A 44 29.87 -12.35 -6.97
CA ASP A 44 29.64 -11.11 -7.71
C ASP A 44 28.30 -11.23 -8.46
N PRO A 45 27.47 -10.16 -8.45
CA PRO A 45 26.17 -10.23 -9.07
C PRO A 45 26.28 -10.42 -10.59
N LEU A 46 25.50 -11.35 -11.13
CA LEU A 46 25.50 -11.69 -12.56
C LEU A 46 24.99 -10.53 -13.45
N GLY A 47 24.33 -9.54 -12.85
CA GLY A 47 23.81 -8.37 -13.55
C GLY A 47 23.23 -7.32 -12.62
N SER A 48 22.43 -6.42 -13.16
CA SER A 48 21.70 -5.44 -12.34
C SER A 48 20.52 -6.10 -11.64
N SER A 49 20.22 -5.66 -10.41
CA SER A 49 18.99 -6.01 -9.71
C SER A 49 17.72 -5.40 -10.36
N ARG A 50 17.87 -4.50 -11.33
CA ARG A 50 16.76 -3.85 -12.04
C ARG A 50 16.35 -4.65 -13.28
N VAL A 51 15.85 -5.86 -13.05
CA VAL A 51 15.26 -6.71 -14.09
C VAL A 51 13.75 -6.47 -14.18
N PRO A 52 13.12 -6.71 -15.35
CA PRO A 52 11.66 -6.72 -15.42
C PRO A 52 11.10 -7.75 -14.42
N PHE A 53 10.20 -7.28 -13.56
CA PHE A 53 9.51 -8.12 -12.59
C PHE A 53 8.22 -8.69 -13.21
N SER A 54 7.59 -9.64 -12.51
CA SER A 54 6.37 -10.27 -13.02
C SER A 54 5.21 -9.26 -13.12
N LEU A 55 4.55 -9.24 -14.29
CA LEU A 55 3.40 -8.36 -14.55
C LEU A 55 2.22 -8.59 -13.58
N ARG A 56 2.19 -9.70 -12.87
CA ARG A 56 1.16 -10.00 -11.87
C ARG A 56 1.19 -9.05 -10.68
N PHE A 57 2.36 -8.73 -10.13
CA PHE A 57 2.45 -7.74 -9.04
C PHE A 57 2.02 -6.35 -9.52
N PHE A 58 2.22 -6.04 -10.81
CA PHE A 58 1.77 -4.79 -11.40
C PHE A 58 0.24 -4.75 -11.49
N LEU A 59 -0.40 -5.83 -11.97
CA LEU A 59 -1.85 -5.94 -12.05
C LEU A 59 -2.50 -5.80 -10.66
N LEU A 60 -1.95 -6.46 -9.64
CA LEU A 60 -2.43 -6.32 -8.26
C LEU A 60 -2.35 -4.87 -7.76
N ALA A 61 -1.30 -4.13 -8.10
CA ALA A 61 -1.16 -2.73 -7.71
C ALA A 61 -2.21 -1.84 -8.41
N VAL A 62 -2.48 -2.08 -9.69
CA VAL A 62 -3.52 -1.34 -10.43
C VAL A 62 -4.91 -1.63 -9.86
N ILE A 63 -5.23 -2.91 -9.62
CA ILE A 63 -6.50 -3.34 -9.02
C ILE A 63 -6.67 -2.71 -7.63
N PHE A 64 -5.62 -2.72 -6.80
CA PHE A 64 -5.64 -2.06 -5.49
C PHE A 64 -5.98 -0.57 -5.56
N VAL A 65 -5.39 0.17 -6.51
CA VAL A 65 -5.68 1.60 -6.70
C VAL A 65 -7.14 1.83 -7.09
N VAL A 66 -7.71 0.98 -7.95
CA VAL A 66 -9.12 1.07 -8.34
C VAL A 66 -10.01 0.81 -7.13
N PHE A 67 -9.76 -0.27 -6.37
CA PHE A 67 -10.52 -0.58 -5.15
C PHE A 67 -10.43 0.52 -4.09
N ASP A 68 -9.28 1.17 -3.93
CA ASP A 68 -9.13 2.29 -2.98
C ASP A 68 -10.04 3.48 -3.37
N VAL A 69 -10.14 3.79 -4.67
CA VAL A 69 -11.07 4.81 -5.18
C VAL A 69 -12.53 4.41 -4.92
N GLU A 70 -12.88 3.14 -5.10
CA GLU A 70 -14.25 2.65 -4.82
C GLU A 70 -14.62 2.79 -3.34
N ILE A 71 -13.69 2.52 -2.43
CA ILE A 71 -13.91 2.69 -0.98
C ILE A 71 -14.09 4.17 -0.63
N VAL A 72 -13.31 5.07 -1.24
CA VAL A 72 -13.48 6.52 -1.06
C VAL A 72 -14.87 6.97 -1.51
N LEU A 73 -15.41 6.42 -2.60
CA LEU A 73 -16.78 6.71 -3.06
C LEU A 73 -17.85 6.10 -2.14
N LEU A 74 -17.57 4.97 -1.51
CA LEU A 74 -18.48 4.31 -0.58
C LEU A 74 -18.61 5.06 0.76
N PHE A 75 -17.53 5.70 1.22
CA PHE A 75 -17.49 6.31 2.56
C PHE A 75 -18.58 7.36 2.82
N PRO A 76 -18.84 8.34 1.94
CA PRO A 76 -19.95 9.28 2.11
C PRO A 76 -21.32 8.59 2.14
N ALA A 77 -21.51 7.56 1.31
CA ALA A 77 -22.79 6.85 1.24
C ALA A 77 -23.11 6.11 2.55
N VAL A 78 -22.10 5.50 3.18
CA VAL A 78 -22.22 4.87 4.50
C VAL A 78 -22.38 5.90 5.63
N ALA A 79 -21.66 7.03 5.57
CA ALA A 79 -21.70 8.05 6.61
C ALA A 79 -23.08 8.71 6.79
N VAL A 80 -23.92 8.72 5.76
CA VAL A 80 -25.26 9.31 5.83
C VAL A 80 -26.31 8.29 6.32
N ILE A 81 -25.99 6.98 6.37
CA ILE A 81 -26.88 5.92 6.88
C ILE A 81 -27.33 6.26 8.31
N GLY A 82 -28.64 6.37 8.52
CA GLY A 82 -29.24 6.71 9.81
C GLY A 82 -29.57 8.20 10.02
N GLY A 83 -29.25 9.06 9.05
CA GLY A 83 -29.73 10.45 9.03
C GLY A 83 -31.22 10.57 8.69
N ALA A 84 -31.88 11.63 9.16
CA ALA A 84 -33.32 11.87 8.99
C ALA A 84 -33.82 11.94 7.52
N TYR A 85 -32.91 12.06 6.56
CA TYR A 85 -33.20 12.33 5.15
C TYR A 85 -32.97 11.14 4.21
N ILE A 86 -32.55 9.97 4.70
CA ILE A 86 -32.41 8.80 3.83
C ILE A 86 -33.75 8.07 3.73
N TRP A 87 -34.46 8.39 2.65
CA TRP A 87 -35.58 7.62 2.12
C TRP A 87 -35.13 6.27 1.53
N VAL A 88 -36.10 5.38 1.30
CA VAL A 88 -35.93 4.07 0.62
C VAL A 88 -35.07 4.16 -0.67
N GLY A 89 -35.11 5.29 -1.37
CA GLY A 89 -34.27 5.56 -2.55
C GLY A 89 -32.76 5.58 -2.29
N GLY A 90 -32.30 6.10 -1.14
CA GLY A 90 -30.88 6.13 -0.82
C GLY A 90 -30.34 4.74 -0.47
N TYR A 91 -31.12 3.96 0.30
CA TYR A 91 -30.78 2.57 0.60
C TYR A 91 -30.73 1.69 -0.64
N THR A 92 -31.69 1.85 -1.55
CA THR A 92 -31.70 1.09 -2.82
C THR A 92 -30.51 1.43 -3.71
N MET A 93 -30.11 2.70 -3.80
CA MET A 93 -28.91 3.10 -4.55
C MET A 93 -27.62 2.54 -3.93
N LEU A 94 -27.50 2.54 -2.60
CA LEU A 94 -26.33 1.97 -1.91
C LEU A 94 -26.22 0.45 -2.14
N VAL A 95 -27.35 -0.27 -2.05
CA VAL A 95 -27.37 -1.71 -2.34
C VAL A 95 -27.00 -1.98 -3.80
N LEU A 96 -27.52 -1.18 -4.74
CA LEU A 96 -27.19 -1.32 -6.16
C LEU A 96 -25.69 -1.05 -6.41
N PHE A 97 -25.14 -0.03 -5.77
CA PHE A 97 -23.71 0.27 -5.83
C PHE A 97 -22.85 -0.89 -5.30
N LEU A 98 -23.19 -1.44 -4.13
CA LEU A 98 -22.51 -2.60 -3.56
C LEU A 98 -22.56 -3.84 -4.47
N VAL A 99 -23.70 -4.09 -5.11
CA VAL A 99 -23.84 -5.19 -6.07
C VAL A 99 -22.94 -4.96 -7.30
N LEU A 100 -22.86 -3.73 -7.80
CA LEU A 100 -21.99 -3.38 -8.92
C LEU A 100 -20.52 -3.64 -8.58
N LEU A 101 -20.06 -3.19 -7.41
CA LEU A 101 -18.69 -3.47 -6.93
C LEU A 101 -18.43 -4.98 -6.83
N PHE A 102 -19.37 -5.73 -6.25
CA PHE A 102 -19.23 -7.17 -6.10
C PHE A 102 -19.15 -7.92 -7.44
N VAL A 103 -19.94 -7.50 -8.43
CA VAL A 103 -19.87 -8.05 -9.80
C VAL A 103 -18.51 -7.74 -10.45
N GLY A 104 -17.96 -6.53 -10.22
CA GLY A 104 -16.62 -6.16 -10.67
C GLY A 104 -15.55 -7.10 -10.14
N VAL A 105 -15.56 -7.37 -8.83
CA VAL A 105 -14.63 -8.33 -8.18
C VAL A 105 -14.76 -9.73 -8.79
N ILE A 106 -15.99 -10.21 -9.00
CA ILE A 106 -16.22 -11.53 -9.61
C ILE A 106 -15.64 -11.58 -11.03
N HIS A 107 -15.80 -10.51 -11.81
CA HIS A 107 -15.25 -10.42 -13.16
C HIS A 107 -13.71 -10.50 -13.14
N GLU A 108 -13.06 -9.74 -12.27
CA GLU A 108 -11.60 -9.75 -12.12
C GLU A 108 -11.05 -11.11 -11.67
N TRP A 109 -11.78 -11.78 -10.77
CA TRP A 109 -11.43 -13.14 -10.36
C TRP A 109 -11.54 -14.12 -11.53
N ARG A 110 -12.62 -14.08 -12.30
CA ARG A 110 -12.78 -14.98 -13.46
C ARG A 110 -11.71 -14.78 -14.54
N GLU A 111 -11.12 -13.59 -14.62
CA GLU A 111 -10.00 -13.29 -15.52
C GLU A 111 -8.65 -13.83 -15.00
N GLY A 112 -8.62 -14.41 -13.79
CA GLY A 112 -7.39 -14.94 -13.18
C GLY A 112 -6.42 -13.86 -12.70
N SER A 113 -6.85 -12.58 -12.66
CA SER A 113 -5.97 -11.46 -12.28
C SER A 113 -5.58 -11.50 -10.80
N LEU A 114 -6.35 -12.23 -9.98
CA LEU A 114 -6.16 -12.41 -8.54
C LEU A 114 -5.48 -13.73 -8.18
N GLU A 115 -5.27 -14.63 -9.14
CA GLU A 115 -4.68 -15.94 -8.89
C GLU A 115 -3.16 -15.87 -8.93
N TRP A 116 -2.51 -16.54 -7.98
CA TRP A 116 -1.08 -16.82 -8.04
C TRP A 116 -0.90 -18.19 -8.69
N GLU A 117 0.00 -18.28 -9.67
CA GLU A 117 0.54 -19.58 -10.06
C GLU A 117 1.68 -19.94 -9.10
N ASP A 118 1.78 -21.23 -8.78
CA ASP A 118 2.97 -21.82 -8.17
C ASP A 118 4.16 -21.84 -9.14
#